data_AF-A0A1G1UYZ7-F1
#
_entry.id   AF-A0A1G1UYZ7-F1
#
_cell.length_a   1.000
_cell.length_b   1.000
_cell.length_c   1.000
_cell.angle_alpha   90.00
_cell.angle_beta   90.00
_cell.angle_gamma   90.00
#
_symmetry.space_group_name_H-M   'P 1'
#
loop_
_entity.id
_entity.type
_entity.pdbx_description
1 polymer ?
#
loop_
_entity_poly.entity_id
_entity_poly.type
_entity_poly.pdbx_seq_one_letter_code
_entity_poly.pdbx_strand_id
1 'polypeptide(L)'
;MKDWNKLKEEWLKDPRFRKLYEESQPEYEIARALIRARIEKKITQKELAKKMRTTQSVISRVEQAKTSPSISFLKRLAKALDTTLQVQFK
;
A
#
# COMPACT_ATOMS: atom_id res chain seq x y z
N MET A 1 -14.05 3.73 -23.23
CA MET A 1 -13.39 3.13 -22.05
C MET A 1 -14.49 2.77 -21.07
N LYS A 2 -14.58 1.52 -20.57
CA LYS A 2 -15.61 1.18 -19.56
C LYS A 2 -15.33 1.99 -18.29
N ASP A 3 -16.38 2.59 -17.71
CA ASP A 3 -16.29 3.31 -16.44
C ASP A 3 -15.91 2.31 -15.33
N TRP A 4 -14.77 2.54 -14.67
CA TRP A 4 -14.27 1.68 -13.61
C TRP A 4 -15.27 1.54 -12.46
N ASN A 5 -15.98 2.61 -12.11
CA ASN A 5 -16.92 2.59 -11.00
C ASN A 5 -18.11 1.67 -11.32
N LYS A 6 -18.65 1.76 -12.54
CA LYS A 6 -19.73 0.87 -12.99
C LYS A 6 -19.30 -0.60 -13.05
N LEU A 7 -18.10 -0.86 -13.59
CA LEU A 7 -17.56 -2.22 -13.67
C LEU A 7 -17.33 -2.83 -12.29
N LYS A 8 -16.82 -2.03 -11.36
CA LYS A 8 -16.63 -2.43 -9.96
C LYS A 8 -17.95 -2.78 -9.29
N GLU A 9 -18.99 -1.94 -9.45
CA GLU A 9 -20.32 -2.21 -8.91
C GLU A 9 -20.91 -3.52 -9.44
N GLU A 10 -20.73 -3.80 -10.74
CA GLU A 10 -21.17 -5.06 -11.34
C GLU A 10 -20.42 -6.26 -10.76
N TRP A 11 -19.10 -6.19 -10.60
CA TRP A 11 -18.31 -7.30 -10.05
C TRP A 11 -18.55 -7.53 -8.56
N LEU A 12 -18.84 -6.47 -7.78
CA LEU A 12 -19.18 -6.60 -6.37
C LEU A 12 -20.50 -7.35 -6.12
N LYS A 13 -21.33 -7.58 -7.16
CA LYS A 13 -22.52 -8.43 -7.06
C LYS A 13 -22.16 -9.92 -6.93
N ASP A 14 -20.99 -10.35 -7.40
CA ASP A 14 -20.49 -11.70 -7.18
C ASP A 14 -19.95 -11.83 -5.75
N PRO A 15 -20.55 -12.68 -4.89
CA PRO A 15 -20.10 -12.87 -3.51
C PRO A 15 -18.64 -13.30 -3.37
N ARG A 16 -18.12 -14.08 -4.34
CA ARG A 16 -16.72 -14.54 -4.33
C ARG A 16 -15.78 -13.37 -4.58
N PHE A 17 -16.08 -12.56 -5.59
CA PHE A 17 -15.32 -11.35 -5.89
C PHE A 17 -15.39 -10.37 -4.73
N ARG A 18 -16.58 -10.13 -4.18
CA ARG A 18 -16.80 -9.23 -3.04
C ARG A 18 -15.94 -9.62 -1.85
N LYS A 19 -15.96 -10.89 -1.45
CA LYS A 19 -15.16 -11.39 -0.33
C LYS A 19 -13.67 -11.15 -0.54
N LEU A 20 -13.13 -11.52 -1.70
CA LEU A 20 -11.70 -11.30 -2.02
C LEU A 20 -11.34 -9.80 -2.08
N TYR A 21 -12.25 -8.99 -2.60
CA TYR A 21 -12.08 -7.54 -2.69
C TYR A 21 -12.04 -6.87 -1.31
N GLU A 22 -12.93 -7.29 -0.41
CA GLU A 22 -13.01 -6.80 0.96
C GLU A 22 -11.81 -7.26 1.79
N GLU A 23 -11.44 -8.55 1.70
CA GLU A 23 -10.28 -9.13 2.39
C GLU A 23 -8.95 -8.47 1.99
N SER A 24 -8.82 -7.99 0.75
CA SER A 24 -7.59 -7.32 0.26
C SER A 24 -7.55 -5.81 0.51
N GLN A 25 -8.64 -5.20 1.02
CA GLN A 25 -8.66 -3.76 1.28
C GLN A 25 -7.53 -3.27 2.19
N PRO A 26 -7.20 -3.94 3.31
CA PRO A 26 -6.14 -3.48 4.20
C PRO A 26 -4.78 -3.34 3.51
N GLU A 27 -4.39 -4.31 2.67
CA GLU A 27 -3.13 -4.27 1.92
C GLU A 27 -3.11 -3.09 0.94
N TYR A 28 -4.23 -2.84 0.24
CA TYR A 28 -4.34 -1.69 -0.65
C TYR A 28 -4.32 -0.36 0.10
N GLU A 29 -4.90 -0.28 1.30
CA GLU A 29 -4.83 0.91 2.14
C GLU A 29 -3.41 1.23 2.60
N ILE A 30 -2.68 0.21 3.05
CA ILE A 30 -1.26 0.33 3.41
C ILE A 30 -0.45 0.82 2.19
N ALA A 31 -0.65 0.19 1.03
CA ALA A 31 0.04 0.57 -0.21
C ALA A 31 -0.22 2.03 -0.58
N ARG A 32 -1.49 2.48 -0.53
CA ARG A 32 -1.88 3.87 -0.80
C ARG A 32 -1.24 4.85 0.18
N ALA A 33 -1.27 4.54 1.47
CA ALA A 33 -0.65 5.39 2.50
C ALA A 33 0.86 5.54 2.27
N LEU A 34 1.54 4.44 1.92
CA LEU A 34 2.97 4.44 1.62
C LEU A 34 3.33 5.26 0.40
N ILE A 35 2.60 5.09 -0.70
CA ILE A 35 2.81 5.85 -1.94
C ILE A 35 2.64 7.35 -1.65
N ARG A 36 1.59 7.74 -0.92
CA ARG A 36 1.34 9.14 -0.55
C ARG A 36 2.50 9.71 0.26
N ALA A 37 2.87 9.05 1.36
CA ALA A 37 3.97 9.51 2.21
C ALA A 37 5.30 9.64 1.45
N ARG A 38 5.58 8.71 0.53
CA ARG A 38 6.79 8.76 -0.32
C ARG A 38 6.76 9.96 -1.27
N ILE A 39 5.61 10.21 -1.92
CA ILE A 39 5.43 11.33 -2.85
C ILE A 39 5.52 12.68 -2.12
N GLU A 40 4.93 12.80 -0.93
CA GLU A 40 5.01 14.00 -0.09
C GLU A 40 6.45 14.35 0.29
N LYS A 41 7.28 13.34 0.57
CA LYS A 41 8.72 13.52 0.80
C LYS A 41 9.54 13.70 -0.48
N LYS A 42 8.90 13.66 -1.66
CA LYS A 42 9.51 13.86 -2.98
C LYS A 42 10.70 12.92 -3.28
N ILE A 43 10.60 11.66 -2.85
CA ILE A 43 11.64 10.66 -3.13
C ILE A 43 11.13 9.52 -4.02
N THR A 44 12.04 8.92 -4.76
CA THR A 44 11.81 7.73 -5.58
C THR A 44 11.78 6.46 -4.73
N GLN A 45 11.23 5.37 -5.29
CA GLN A 45 11.29 4.04 -4.64
C GLN A 45 12.74 3.60 -4.38
N LYS A 46 13.68 3.95 -5.27
CA LYS A 46 15.11 3.62 -5.15
C LYS A 46 15.76 4.36 -3.97
N GLU A 47 15.43 5.63 -3.79
CA GLU A 47 15.94 6.43 -2.67
C GLU A 47 15.36 5.96 -1.33
N LEU A 48 14.06 5.64 -1.29
CA LEU A 48 13.45 5.05 -0.10
C LEU A 48 14.10 3.71 0.25
N ALA A 49 14.33 2.86 -0.75
CA ALA A 49 15.03 1.59 -0.56
C ALA A 49 16.43 1.77 0.05
N LYS A 50 17.20 2.75 -0.44
CA LYS A 50 18.51 3.11 0.09
C LYS A 50 18.43 3.57 1.55
N LYS A 51 17.49 4.45 1.89
CA LYS A 51 17.24 4.92 3.28
C LYS A 51 16.86 3.77 4.22
N MET A 52 16.05 2.84 3.72
CA MET A 52 15.59 1.68 4.49
C MET A 52 16.61 0.53 4.55
N ARG A 53 17.71 0.57 3.79
CA ARG A 53 18.63 -0.57 3.61
C ARG A 53 17.88 -1.82 3.11
N THR A 54 17.15 -1.66 2.02
CA THR A 54 16.42 -2.73 1.30
C THR A 54 16.55 -2.51 -0.21
N THR A 55 15.87 -3.33 -1.01
CA THR A 55 15.86 -3.20 -2.48
C THR A 55 14.66 -2.40 -2.98
N GLN A 56 14.80 -1.77 -4.16
CA GLN A 56 13.69 -1.10 -4.82
C GLN A 56 12.56 -2.09 -5.18
N SER A 57 12.89 -3.36 -5.46
CA SER A 57 11.90 -4.42 -5.68
C SER A 57 11.06 -4.73 -4.44
N VAL A 58 11.63 -4.66 -3.23
CA VAL A 58 10.87 -4.81 -1.98
C VAL A 58 9.89 -3.66 -1.81
N ILE A 59 10.33 -2.40 -2.00
CA ILE A 59 9.45 -1.23 -1.93
C ILE A 59 8.32 -1.35 -2.96
N SER A 60 8.66 -1.72 -4.20
CA SER A 60 7.70 -1.86 -5.29
C SER A 60 6.63 -2.92 -5.01
N ARG A 61 7.00 -4.07 -4.42
CA ARG A 61 6.02 -5.11 -4.03
C ARG A 61 5.04 -4.62 -2.97
N VAL A 62 5.51 -3.84 -2.00
CA VAL A 62 4.65 -3.28 -0.96
C VAL A 62 3.72 -2.21 -1.55
N GLU A 63 4.23 -1.32 -2.40
CA GLU A 63 3.42 -0.30 -3.09
C GLU A 63 2.39 -0.90 -4.07
N GLN A 64 2.62 -2.13 -4.55
CA GLN A 64 1.66 -2.86 -5.39
C GLN A 64 0.68 -3.73 -4.59
N ALA A 65 0.69 -3.68 -3.25
CA ALA A 65 -0.09 -4.57 -2.39
C ALA A 65 0.14 -6.07 -2.66
N LYS A 66 1.32 -6.44 -3.20
CA LYS A 66 1.68 -7.85 -3.50
C LYS A 66 2.20 -8.61 -2.27
N THR A 67 2.40 -7.91 -1.16
CA THR A 67 2.87 -8.50 0.09
C THR A 67 2.32 -7.68 1.25
N SER A 68 1.92 -8.37 2.33
CA SER A 68 1.54 -7.73 3.57
C SER A 68 2.81 -7.42 4.38
N PRO A 69 3.22 -6.14 4.54
CA PRO A 69 4.43 -5.79 5.27
C PRO A 69 4.23 -6.01 6.77
N SER A 70 5.29 -6.45 7.45
CA SER A 70 5.27 -6.55 8.91
C SER A 70 5.18 -5.17 9.58
N ILE A 71 4.67 -5.11 10.81
CA ILE A 71 4.71 -3.89 11.63
C ILE A 71 6.14 -3.36 11.80
N SER A 72 7.14 -4.24 11.92
CA SER A 72 8.54 -3.84 12.01
C SER A 72 9.05 -3.16 10.73
N PHE A 73 8.59 -3.61 9.56
CA PHE A 73 8.87 -2.95 8.28
C PHE A 73 8.22 -1.57 8.24
N LEU A 74 6.94 -1.45 8.62
CA LEU A 74 6.21 -0.18 8.65
C LEU A 74 6.88 0.84 9.60
N LYS A 75 7.36 0.41 10.78
CA LYS A 75 8.11 1.27 11.70
C LYS A 75 9.42 1.80 11.09
N ARG A 76 10.19 0.93 10.43
CA ARG A 76 11.44 1.32 9.74
C ARG A 76 11.16 2.29 8.60
N LEU A 77 10.08 2.07 7.88
CA LEU A 77 9.67 2.92 6.79
C LEU A 77 9.27 4.31 7.30
N ALA A 78 8.45 4.37 8.35
CA ALA A 78 8.05 5.62 8.98
C ALA A 78 9.29 6.44 9.39
N LYS A 79 10.30 5.79 10.00
CA LYS A 79 11.58 6.41 10.32
C LYS A 79 12.34 6.90 9.07
N ALA A 80 12.38 6.11 8.00
CA ALA A 80 13.07 6.48 6.75
C ALA A 80 12.40 7.66 6.04
N LEU A 81 11.09 7.80 6.20
CA LEU A 81 10.27 8.89 5.70
C LEU A 81 10.08 10.01 6.72
N ASP A 82 10.77 10.02 7.86
CA ASP A 82 10.61 11.06 8.89
C ASP A 82 9.12 11.36 9.21
N THR A 83 8.40 10.29 9.54
CA THR A 83 6.97 10.26 9.87
C THR A 83 6.72 9.23 10.99
N THR A 84 5.47 9.15 11.44
CA THR A 84 5.02 8.26 12.52
C THR A 84 4.01 7.23 12.03
N LEU A 85 4.15 5.98 12.46
CA LEU A 85 3.17 4.93 12.22
C LEU A 85 2.00 5.10 13.19
N GLN A 86 0.80 5.36 12.67
CA GLN A 86 -0.45 5.39 13.41
C GLN A 86 -1.34 4.23 12.94
N VAL A 87 -1.95 3.52 13.89
CA VAL A 87 -2.93 2.46 13.62
C VAL A 87 -4.24 2.86 14.28
N GLN A 88 -5.34 2.76 13.54
CA GLN A 88 -6.68 3.05 14.02
C GLN A 88 -7.61 1.93 13.54
N PHE A 89 -8.47 1.46 14.44
CA PHE A 89 -9.60 0.61 14.09
C PHE A 89 -10.78 1.52 13.75
N LYS A 90 -11.49 1.20 12.67
CA LYS A 90 -12.70 1.90 12.24
C LYS A 90 -13.88 0.94 12.31
#